data_AF-A0A813A7P4-F1
#
_entry.id   AF-A0A813A7P4-F1
#
_cell.length_a   1.000
_cell.length_b   1.000
_cell.length_c   1.000
_cell.angle_alpha   90.00
_cell.angle_beta   90.00
_cell.angle_gamma   90.00
#
_symmetry.space_group_name_H-M   'P 1'
#
loop_
_entity.id
_entity.type
_entity.pdbx_description
1 polymer ?
#
loop_
_entity_poly.entity_id
_entity_poly.type
_entity_poly.pdbx_seq_one_letter_code
_entity_poly.pdbx_strand_id
1 'polypeptide(L)'
;MACRPLSLVFALVHLGVATNIRGSSQGATETSLPEELLGGNAVVGMDQDMHTKMLVQVKAIDGIPDACEDVACGELKCPTGFTATKYDGHCCAYCVNPDIKIEPKIVGATGKFGADESDVCPYVWCFPTMCEQEEVMPTPDNGQCCPVCPK
;
A
#
# COMPACT_ATOMS: atom_id res chain seq x y z
N MET A 1 -36.15 12.63 -55.08
CA MET A 1 -34.85 11.92 -55.12
C MET A 1 -34.68 11.20 -53.79
N ALA A 2 -34.91 9.88 -53.63
CA ALA A 2 -34.20 8.72 -54.17
C ALA A 2 -32.68 8.81 -53.87
N CYS A 3 -32.05 7.90 -53.10
CA CYS A 3 -32.01 6.46 -53.34
C CYS A 3 -31.71 5.65 -52.06
N ARG A 4 -32.45 4.55 -51.90
CA ARG A 4 -32.20 3.38 -51.03
C ARG A 4 -31.82 2.22 -51.97
N PRO A 5 -31.06 1.22 -51.53
CA PRO A 5 -31.56 -0.17 -51.61
C PRO A 5 -31.21 -0.95 -50.33
N LEU A 6 -32.15 -1.59 -49.61
CA LEU A 6 -32.83 -2.86 -49.87
C LEU A 6 -31.93 -4.11 -49.76
N SER A 7 -31.96 -4.71 -48.56
CA SER A 7 -32.05 -6.16 -48.22
C SER A 7 -31.02 -7.16 -48.77
N LEU A 8 -30.41 -7.96 -47.88
CA LEU A 8 -30.29 -9.41 -48.06
C LEU A 8 -29.89 -10.14 -46.75
N VAL A 9 -30.69 -11.14 -46.42
CA VAL A 9 -30.57 -12.12 -45.33
C VAL A 9 -29.57 -13.20 -45.74
N PHE A 10 -28.58 -13.53 -44.90
CA PHE A 10 -27.83 -14.81 -44.97
C PHE A 10 -27.39 -15.18 -43.54
N ALA A 11 -28.09 -16.12 -42.89
CA ALA A 11 -27.82 -17.56 -42.90
C ALA A 11 -26.73 -17.97 -41.88
N LEU A 12 -27.19 -18.47 -40.73
CA LEU A 12 -26.44 -19.33 -39.83
C LEU A 12 -25.96 -20.57 -40.60
N VAL A 13 -24.65 -20.81 -40.63
CA VAL A 13 -24.08 -22.14 -40.85
C VAL A 13 -22.99 -22.36 -39.81
N HIS A 14 -23.26 -23.29 -38.89
CA HIS A 14 -22.25 -23.91 -38.04
C HIS A 14 -21.27 -24.69 -38.92
N LEU A 15 -19.98 -24.39 -38.84
CA LEU A 15 -18.93 -25.36 -39.14
C LEU A 15 -17.96 -25.37 -37.96
N GLY A 16 -17.99 -26.46 -37.20
CA GLY A 16 -17.00 -26.76 -36.19
C GLY A 16 -15.63 -26.94 -36.83
N VAL A 17 -14.64 -26.22 -36.29
CA VAL A 17 -13.23 -26.50 -36.53
C VAL A 17 -12.67 -27.04 -35.22
N ALA A 18 -12.44 -28.35 -35.19
CA ALA A 18 -11.59 -28.98 -34.20
C ALA A 18 -10.13 -28.74 -34.60
N THR A 19 -9.44 -27.83 -33.91
CA THR A 19 -7.98 -27.73 -33.96
C THR A 19 -7.37 -28.25 -32.67
N ASN A 20 -6.64 -29.35 -32.80
CA ASN A 20 -5.75 -29.95 -31.81
C ASN A 20 -4.89 -28.88 -31.12
N ILE A 21 -5.09 -28.68 -29.81
CA ILE A 21 -4.13 -27.95 -28.98
C ILE A 21 -2.98 -28.90 -28.68
N ARG A 22 -1.87 -28.68 -29.40
CA ARG A 22 -0.54 -29.19 -29.05
C ARG A 22 -0.22 -28.76 -27.61
N GLY A 23 0.30 -29.69 -26.82
CA GLY A 23 0.97 -29.35 -25.56
C GLY A 23 2.04 -28.29 -25.80
N SER A 24 1.96 -27.19 -25.07
CA SER A 24 3.00 -26.19 -24.97
C SER A 24 3.15 -25.84 -23.50
N SER A 25 4.30 -26.23 -22.96
CA SER A 25 4.89 -25.66 -21.75
C SER A 25 5.01 -24.14 -21.92
N GLN A 26 4.20 -23.39 -21.17
CA GLN A 26 4.34 -21.95 -20.94
C GLN A 26 4.06 -21.81 -19.45
N GLY A 27 5.07 -21.55 -18.63
CA GLY A 27 5.72 -20.24 -18.54
C GLY A 27 5.04 -19.55 -17.36
N ALA A 28 5.78 -19.30 -16.28
CA ALA A 28 5.26 -18.81 -15.01
C ALA A 28 4.26 -17.67 -15.23
N THR A 29 2.98 -17.98 -15.06
CA THR A 29 1.93 -16.98 -14.99
C THR A 29 2.21 -16.15 -13.76
N GLU A 30 2.43 -14.85 -13.96
CA GLU A 30 2.35 -13.83 -12.93
C GLU A 30 1.14 -14.14 -12.06
N THR A 31 1.40 -14.64 -10.85
CA THR A 31 0.35 -14.78 -9.86
C THR A 31 0.07 -13.36 -9.40
N SER A 32 -0.90 -12.72 -10.06
CA SER A 32 -1.44 -11.46 -9.59
C SER A 32 -1.78 -11.62 -8.12
N LEU A 33 -1.17 -10.78 -7.27
CA LEU A 33 -1.44 -10.76 -5.84
C LEU A 33 -2.96 -10.79 -5.64
N PRO A 34 -3.50 -11.71 -4.82
CA PRO A 34 -4.93 -11.87 -4.65
C PRO A 34 -5.57 -10.52 -4.29
N GLU A 35 -6.73 -10.24 -4.88
CA GLU A 35 -7.45 -8.97 -4.76
C GLU A 35 -7.75 -8.57 -3.29
N GLU A 36 -7.75 -9.54 -2.37
CA GLU A 36 -7.80 -9.32 -0.91
C GLU A 36 -6.55 -8.63 -0.34
N LEU A 37 -5.35 -8.92 -0.86
CA LEU A 37 -4.11 -8.23 -0.51
C LEU A 37 -4.05 -6.83 -1.14
N LEU A 38 -4.72 -6.62 -2.27
CA LEU A 38 -4.87 -5.33 -2.95
C LEU A 38 -5.93 -4.43 -2.31
N GLY A 39 -6.80 -4.99 -1.45
CA GLY A 39 -7.71 -4.22 -0.59
C GLY A 39 -6.96 -3.48 0.53
N GLY A 40 -5.74 -3.89 0.85
CA GLY A 40 -4.81 -3.19 1.74
C GLY A 40 -3.77 -2.39 0.95
N ASN A 41 -3.36 -1.24 1.47
CA ASN A 41 -2.28 -0.45 0.85
C ASN A 41 -0.89 -1.08 1.03
N ALA A 42 -0.76 -2.08 1.92
CA ALA A 42 0.50 -2.76 2.22
C ALA A 42 0.26 -4.23 2.61
N VAL A 43 1.27 -5.06 2.35
CA VAL A 43 1.31 -6.48 2.70
C VAL A 43 2.56 -6.80 3.49
N VAL A 44 2.49 -7.79 4.37
CA VAL A 44 3.70 -8.32 5.01
C VAL A 44 4.39 -9.25 4.03
N GLY A 45 5.59 -8.86 3.61
CA GLY A 45 6.50 -9.64 2.79
C GLY A 45 7.65 -10.20 3.60
N MET A 46 8.46 -11.00 2.93
CA MET A 46 9.69 -11.56 3.47
C MET A 46 10.86 -11.03 2.63
N ASP A 47 11.93 -10.61 3.29
CA ASP A 47 13.14 -10.12 2.63
C ASP A 47 13.88 -11.28 1.92
N GLN A 48 14.95 -10.96 1.20
CA GLN A 48 15.73 -11.90 0.40
C GLN A 48 16.29 -13.07 1.24
N ASP A 49 16.53 -12.86 2.53
CA ASP A 49 16.98 -13.89 3.46
C ASP A 49 15.95 -14.96 3.81
N MET A 50 14.69 -14.80 3.41
CA MET A 50 13.56 -15.67 3.77
C MET A 50 13.29 -15.78 5.29
N HIS A 51 13.69 -14.77 6.07
CA HIS A 51 13.47 -14.73 7.52
C HIS A 51 12.96 -13.38 8.00
N THR A 52 13.50 -12.30 7.44
CA THR A 52 13.21 -10.94 7.85
C THR A 52 11.85 -10.52 7.28
N LYS A 53 10.91 -10.18 8.17
CA LYS A 53 9.59 -9.72 7.78
C LYS A 53 9.61 -8.21 7.57
N MET A 54 9.03 -7.77 6.46
CA MET A 54 8.94 -6.36 6.10
C MET A 54 7.54 -6.03 5.62
N LEU A 55 7.14 -4.76 5.68
CA LEU A 55 5.92 -4.29 5.03
C LEU A 55 6.26 -3.78 3.64
N VAL A 56 5.57 -4.29 2.63
CA VAL A 56 5.68 -3.85 1.24
C VAL A 56 4.41 -3.11 0.88
N GLN A 57 4.52 -1.83 0.56
CA GLN A 57 3.38 -1.02 0.13
C GLN A 57 3.08 -1.35 -1.34
N VAL A 58 1.87 -1.88 -1.61
CA VAL A 58 1.49 -2.46 -2.91
C VAL A 58 0.94 -1.42 -3.89
N LYS A 59 0.51 -0.26 -3.37
CA LYS A 59 -0.09 0.81 -4.16
C LYS A 59 0.78 2.04 -4.09
N ALA A 60 1.40 2.39 -5.22
CA ALA A 60 1.98 3.72 -5.43
C ALA A 60 0.88 4.77 -5.29
N ILE A 61 1.25 5.92 -4.72
CA ILE A 61 0.40 7.03 -4.25
C ILE A 61 -0.20 7.82 -5.43
N ASP A 62 -0.78 7.15 -6.43
CA ASP A 62 -1.64 7.82 -7.41
C ASP A 62 -3.09 7.70 -6.94
N GLY A 63 -3.52 8.73 -6.22
CA GLY A 63 -4.91 8.93 -5.82
C GLY A 63 -5.33 8.21 -4.54
N ILE A 64 -4.56 8.32 -3.45
CA ILE A 64 -5.18 8.24 -2.12
C ILE A 64 -6.17 9.41 -2.09
N PRO A 65 -7.50 9.15 -2.08
CA PRO A 65 -8.47 10.24 -1.96
C PRO A 65 -8.15 11.00 -0.68
N ASP A 66 -8.20 12.33 -0.74
CA ASP A 66 -8.03 13.15 0.46
C ASP A 66 -9.12 12.73 1.45
N ALA A 67 -8.71 12.14 2.58
CA ALA A 67 -9.61 11.67 3.62
C ALA A 67 -10.49 12.81 4.19
N CYS A 68 -10.13 14.06 3.89
CA CYS A 68 -10.82 15.25 4.31
C CYS A 68 -11.71 15.89 3.23
N GLU A 69 -11.73 15.37 2.00
CA GLU A 69 -12.44 15.98 0.84
C GLU A 69 -13.94 16.16 1.12
N ASP A 70 -14.59 15.17 1.74
CA ASP A 70 -16.03 15.17 2.05
C ASP A 70 -16.34 15.49 3.53
N VAL A 71 -15.34 15.93 4.32
CA VAL A 71 -15.50 16.18 5.76
C VAL A 71 -15.82 17.64 6.04
N ALA A 72 -17.09 17.94 6.31
CA ALA A 72 -17.49 19.24 6.86
C ALA A 72 -17.22 19.30 8.38
N CYS A 73 -16.27 20.14 8.80
CA CYS A 73 -16.02 20.38 10.22
C CYS A 73 -17.16 21.19 10.85
N GLY A 74 -17.67 20.75 12.00
CA GLY A 74 -18.67 21.48 12.77
C GLY A 74 -18.12 22.74 13.44
N GLU A 75 -19.03 23.57 13.99
CA GLU A 75 -18.64 24.75 14.78
C GLU A 75 -17.99 24.29 16.09
N LEU A 76 -16.70 24.62 16.29
CA LEU A 76 -15.94 24.27 17.48
C LEU A 76 -15.83 25.47 18.42
N LYS A 77 -16.35 25.33 19.64
CA LYS A 77 -16.13 26.29 20.75
C LYS A 77 -15.24 25.68 21.81
N CYS A 78 -14.05 26.24 22.00
CA CYS A 78 -13.11 25.75 23.00
C CYS A 78 -13.37 26.35 24.38
N PRO A 79 -13.30 25.53 25.45
CA PRO A 79 -13.30 26.03 26.82
C PRO A 79 -12.11 26.95 27.12
N THR A 80 -12.20 27.74 28.19
CA THR A 80 -11.11 28.62 28.64
C THR A 80 -9.80 27.86 28.82
N GLY A 81 -8.71 28.42 28.30
CA GLY A 81 -7.37 27.80 28.33
C GLY A 81 -7.10 26.81 27.20
N PHE A 82 -8.09 26.54 26.33
CA PHE A 82 -7.92 25.73 25.14
C PHE A 82 -8.06 26.58 23.89
N THR A 83 -7.22 26.30 22.88
CA THR A 83 -7.26 26.96 21.58
C THR A 83 -7.61 25.93 20.51
N ALA A 84 -8.45 26.32 19.55
CA ALA A 84 -8.76 25.49 18.40
C ALA A 84 -7.52 25.39 17.49
N THR A 85 -6.95 24.20 17.38
CA THR A 85 -5.73 23.93 16.61
C THR A 85 -5.97 22.79 15.64
N LYS A 86 -5.56 22.98 14.39
CA LYS A 86 -5.53 21.94 13.35
C LYS A 86 -4.07 21.50 13.16
N TYR A 87 -3.83 20.19 13.06
CA TYR A 87 -2.52 19.63 12.74
C TYR A 87 -2.59 18.92 11.39
N ASP A 88 -1.44 18.78 10.73
CA ASP A 88 -1.33 18.09 9.46
C ASP A 88 -1.79 16.63 9.59
N GLY A 89 -2.54 16.14 8.59
CA GLY A 89 -3.18 14.82 8.63
C GLY A 89 -4.51 14.77 9.40
N HIS A 90 -4.92 15.84 10.09
CA HIS A 90 -6.26 15.93 10.69
C HIS A 90 -7.20 16.80 9.84
N CYS A 91 -8.43 16.32 9.61
CA CYS A 91 -9.40 17.07 8.82
C CYS A 91 -9.92 18.31 9.53
N CYS A 92 -10.11 18.22 10.85
CA CYS A 92 -10.70 19.29 11.66
C CYS A 92 -9.78 19.73 12.80
N ALA A 93 -9.97 20.98 13.23
CA ALA A 93 -9.36 21.48 14.44
C ALA A 93 -9.96 20.81 15.68
N TYR A 94 -9.19 20.76 16.75
CA TYR A 94 -9.66 20.38 18.08
C TYR A 94 -9.06 21.31 19.14
N CYS A 95 -9.63 21.28 20.34
CA CYS A 95 -9.21 22.16 21.42
C CYS A 95 -7.95 21.62 22.11
N VAL A 96 -6.87 22.40 22.05
CA VAL A 96 -5.56 22.07 22.65
C VAL A 96 -5.25 23.05 23.77
N ASN A 97 -4.81 22.52 24.91
CA ASN A 97 -4.22 23.32 25.99
C ASN A 97 -2.73 23.00 26.08
N PRO A 98 -1.83 23.95 25.75
CA PRO A 98 -0.39 23.73 25.79
C PRO A 98 0.17 23.58 27.22
N ASP A 99 -0.57 24.00 28.25
CA ASP A 99 -0.16 23.87 29.65
C ASP A 99 -0.39 22.45 30.18
N ILE A 100 -1.19 21.63 29.48
CA ILE A 100 -1.41 20.22 29.81
C ILE A 100 -0.39 19.37 29.06
N LYS A 101 0.67 18.95 29.76
CA LYS A 101 1.67 18.03 29.23
C LYS A 101 1.23 16.58 29.47
N ILE A 102 0.79 15.91 28.41
CA ILE A 102 0.56 14.47 28.41
C ILE A 102 1.71 13.84 27.64
N GLU A 103 2.59 13.14 28.36
CA GLU A 103 3.63 12.32 27.73
C GLU A 103 2.94 11.22 26.90
N PRO A 104 3.16 11.16 25.57
CA PRO A 104 2.56 10.12 24.74
C PRO A 104 3.17 8.77 25.14
N LYS A 105 2.40 7.95 25.86
CA LYS A 105 2.82 6.60 26.26
C LYS A 105 3.06 5.68 25.05
N ILE A 106 2.50 6.03 23.89
CA ILE A 106 2.58 5.27 22.64
C ILE A 106 2.90 6.27 21.54
N VAL A 107 4.09 6.16 20.94
CA VAL A 107 4.57 7.06 19.88
C VAL A 107 4.11 6.61 18.47
N GLY A 108 3.37 5.49 18.39
CA GLY A 108 2.85 4.94 17.14
C GLY A 108 3.93 4.30 16.26
N ALA A 109 3.65 4.23 14.95
CA ALA A 109 4.53 3.64 13.95
C ALA A 109 5.85 4.41 13.73
N THR A 110 5.97 5.63 14.24
CA THR A 110 7.19 6.44 14.21
C THR A 110 7.93 6.46 15.56
N GLY A 111 7.54 5.56 16.48
CA GLY A 111 8.25 5.39 17.74
C GLY A 111 9.58 4.66 17.58
N LYS A 112 10.34 4.57 18.67
CA LYS A 112 11.60 3.79 18.73
C LYS A 112 11.47 2.33 18.23
N PHE A 113 10.27 1.76 18.31
CA PHE A 113 9.96 0.39 17.88
C PHE A 113 8.99 0.37 16.68
N GLY A 114 8.85 1.52 16.03
CA GLY A 114 8.11 1.71 14.81
C GLY A 114 8.82 1.11 13.61
N ALA A 115 8.21 1.21 12.42
CA ALA A 115 8.87 0.80 11.19
C ALA A 115 9.54 2.01 10.53
N ASP A 116 10.75 1.83 10.04
CA ASP A 116 11.50 2.83 9.29
C ASP A 116 11.46 2.49 7.79
N GLU A 117 11.46 3.51 6.93
CA GLU A 117 11.51 3.29 5.48
C GLU A 117 12.87 2.71 5.07
N SER A 118 12.88 1.77 4.13
CA SER A 118 14.11 1.19 3.58
C SER A 118 14.83 2.20 2.68
N ASP A 119 16.12 2.43 2.95
CA ASP A 119 16.97 3.28 2.10
C ASP A 119 17.29 2.65 0.74
N VAL A 120 17.12 1.32 0.59
CA VAL A 120 17.55 0.55 -0.58
C VAL A 120 16.37 0.09 -1.43
N CYS A 121 15.23 -0.22 -0.78
CA CYS A 121 14.03 -0.72 -1.46
C CYS A 121 12.87 0.28 -1.33
N PRO A 122 12.40 0.88 -2.43
CA PRO A 122 11.28 1.80 -2.37
C PRO A 122 10.01 1.08 -1.89
N TYR A 123 9.15 1.78 -1.16
CA TYR A 123 7.87 1.27 -0.66
C TYR A 123 8.00 0.15 0.37
N VAL A 124 9.19 -0.06 0.93
CA VAL A 124 9.45 -1.06 1.97
C VAL A 124 9.63 -0.38 3.32
N TRP A 125 8.99 -0.92 4.34
CA TRP A 125 9.11 -0.49 5.72
C TRP A 125 9.69 -1.63 6.57
N CYS A 126 10.77 -1.33 7.27
CA CYS A 126 11.61 -2.22 8.05
C CYS A 126 11.33 -2.05 9.54
N PHE A 127 11.05 -3.16 10.23
CA PHE A 127 10.91 -3.15 11.68
C PHE A 127 12.26 -3.41 12.34
N PRO A 128 12.54 -2.80 13.52
CA PRO A 128 13.75 -3.05 14.28
C PRO A 128 13.95 -4.53 14.51
N THR A 129 15.14 -5.01 14.17
CA THR A 129 15.46 -6.40 14.38
C THR A 129 15.84 -6.58 15.85
N MET A 130 15.36 -7.66 16.47
CA MET A 130 15.68 -7.97 17.87
C MET A 130 16.94 -8.85 17.94
N CYS A 131 17.95 -8.55 17.14
CA CYS A 131 19.18 -9.34 17.11
C CYS A 131 19.99 -9.14 18.40
N GLU A 132 20.63 -10.21 18.86
CA GLU A 132 21.61 -10.13 19.95
C GLU A 132 22.98 -9.67 19.45
N GLN A 133 23.22 -9.79 18.15
CA GLN A 133 24.45 -9.44 17.46
C GLN A 133 24.22 -8.24 16.54
N GLU A 134 25.32 -7.60 16.11
CA GLU A 134 25.27 -6.47 15.18
C GLU A 134 24.60 -6.87 13.87
N GLU A 135 23.64 -6.06 13.43
CA GLU A 135 22.84 -6.29 12.23
C GLU A 135 23.69 -6.19 10.96
N VAL A 136 23.30 -6.93 9.92
CA VAL A 136 23.84 -6.74 8.58
C VAL A 136 22.94 -5.74 7.85
N MET A 137 23.49 -4.56 7.54
CA MET A 137 22.74 -3.48 6.89
C MET A 137 22.45 -3.78 5.40
N PRO A 138 21.30 -3.35 4.87
CA PRO A 138 20.98 -3.48 3.47
C PRO A 138 21.91 -2.61 2.62
N THR A 139 22.36 -3.14 1.48
CA THR A 139 23.14 -2.41 0.49
C THR A 139 22.63 -2.74 -0.91
N PRO A 140 22.90 -1.88 -1.90
CA PRO A 140 22.54 -2.18 -3.29
C PRO A 140 23.11 -3.52 -3.80
N ASP A 141 24.21 -4.00 -3.22
CA ASP A 141 24.91 -5.21 -3.65
C ASP A 141 24.46 -6.50 -2.93
N ASN A 142 23.97 -6.40 -1.69
CA ASN A 142 23.57 -7.59 -0.91
C ASN A 142 22.11 -8.00 -1.14
N GLY A 143 21.32 -7.16 -1.81
CA GLY A 143 19.94 -7.46 -2.20
C GLY A 143 18.95 -7.54 -1.04
N GLN A 144 19.36 -7.15 0.18
CA GLN A 144 18.46 -7.02 1.31
C GLN A 144 17.75 -5.68 1.26
N CYS A 145 16.49 -5.66 1.66
CA CYS A 145 15.74 -4.44 1.82
C CYS A 145 15.80 -3.89 3.25
N CYS A 146 15.89 -4.76 4.26
CA CYS A 146 15.93 -4.39 5.66
C CYS A 146 17.21 -4.88 6.33
N PRO A 147 17.59 -4.30 7.48
CA PRO A 147 18.62 -4.90 8.32
C PRO A 147 18.21 -6.33 8.69
N VAL A 148 19.18 -7.24 8.72
CA VAL A 148 18.94 -8.65 9.04
C VAL A 148 19.85 -9.11 10.17
N CYS A 149 19.37 -10.08 10.96
CA CYS A 149 20.25 -10.74 11.92
C CYS A 149 21.30 -11.58 11.21
N PRO A 150 22.56 -11.58 11.71
CA PRO A 150 23.54 -12.58 11.33
C PRO A 150 22.99 -14.00 11.55
N LYS A 151 23.38 -14.92 10.67
CA LYS A 151 23.04 -16.35 10.78
C LYS A 151 23.92 -17.06 11.81
#